data_AF-A0AAD9VD89-F1
#
_entry.id   AF-A0AAD9VD89-F1
#
_cell.length_a   1.000
_cell.length_b   1.000
_cell.length_c   1.000
_cell.angle_alpha   90.00
_cell.angle_beta   90.00
_cell.angle_gamma   90.00
#
_symmetry.space_group_name_H-M   'P 1'
#
loop_
_entity.id
_entity.type
_entity.pdbx_description
1 polymer ?
#
loop_
_entity_poly.entity_id
_entity_poly.type
_entity_poly.pdbx_seq_one_letter_code
_entity_poly.pdbx_strand_id
1 'polypeptide(L)'
;MAKNIGPVILHKSLEGSEIYNLLIQNHKVKVTDTTGEGVIIFPLSSIAFMIITCERVLKADQGEISVDPDILDRIQRFNQLHRRAFVILVACRIGSQEIQTVGVLQRRFG
;
A
#
# COMPACT_ATOMS: atom_id res chain seq x y z
N MET A 1 19.91 -4.13 -22.37
CA MET A 1 18.66 -3.44 -22.75
C MET A 1 17.64 -3.70 -21.66
N ALA A 2 17.10 -2.66 -21.02
CA ALA A 2 16.06 -2.84 -20.00
C ALA A 2 14.84 -3.47 -20.67
N LYS A 3 14.41 -4.63 -20.17
CA LYS A 3 13.21 -5.32 -20.62
C LYS A 3 12.04 -4.43 -20.23
N ASN A 4 11.26 -3.91 -21.17
CA ASN A 4 10.11 -3.06 -20.85
C ASN A 4 8.97 -3.95 -20.34
N ILE A 5 8.78 -3.99 -19.02
CA ILE A 5 7.82 -4.88 -18.33
C ILE A 5 6.46 -4.18 -18.27
N GLY A 6 5.87 -3.83 -19.41
CA GLY A 6 4.49 -3.31 -19.48
C GLY A 6 4.17 -2.04 -18.67
N PRO A 7 2.91 -1.57 -18.71
CA PRO A 7 2.50 -0.38 -17.99
C PRO A 7 2.29 -0.67 -16.49
N VAL A 8 2.56 0.34 -15.67
CA VAL A 8 2.21 0.36 -14.24
C VAL A 8 1.45 1.64 -13.95
N ILE A 9 0.36 1.56 -13.19
CA ILE A 9 -0.37 2.73 -12.71
C ILE A 9 0.04 2.97 -11.26
N LEU A 10 0.43 4.20 -10.96
CA LEU A 10 0.95 4.60 -9.65
C LEU A 10 0.12 5.75 -9.09
N HIS A 11 -0.25 5.68 -7.81
CA HIS A 11 -0.86 6.81 -7.14
C HIS A 11 0.15 7.97 -7.00
N LYS A 12 -0.31 9.21 -7.13
CA LYS A 12 0.49 10.44 -7.05
C LYS A 12 1.30 10.57 -5.76
N SER A 13 0.82 10.03 -4.64
CA SER A 13 1.55 10.02 -3.36
C SER A 13 2.87 9.25 -3.36
N LEU A 14 3.12 8.42 -4.38
CA LEU A 14 4.36 7.68 -4.55
C LEU A 14 5.29 8.33 -5.58
N GLU A 15 4.86 9.40 -6.26
CA GLU A 15 5.69 10.13 -7.22
C GLU A 15 6.94 10.70 -6.54
N GLY A 16 8.11 10.48 -7.13
CA GLY A 16 9.41 10.89 -6.57
C GLY A 16 9.95 10.00 -5.44
N SER A 17 9.20 9.00 -4.96
CA SER A 17 9.70 8.00 -4.00
C SER A 17 10.74 7.06 -4.62
N GLU A 18 11.46 6.32 -3.77
CA GLU A 18 12.36 5.25 -4.22
C GLU A 18 11.63 4.21 -5.10
N ILE A 19 10.40 3.85 -4.73
CA ILE A 19 9.58 2.88 -5.47
C ILE A 19 9.26 3.41 -6.86
N TYR A 20 8.90 4.69 -6.99
CA TYR A 20 8.70 5.33 -8.28
C TYR A 20 9.98 5.28 -9.13
N ASN A 21 11.12 5.65 -8.55
CA ASN A 21 12.41 5.67 -9.24
C ASN A 21 12.83 4.28 -9.73
N LEU A 22 12.53 3.22 -8.98
CA LEU A 22 12.80 1.84 -9.38
C LEU A 22 11.83 1.36 -10.48
N LEU A 23 10.56 1.75 -10.42
CA LEU A 23 9.57 1.37 -11.41
C LEU A 23 9.86 1.98 -12.78
N ILE A 24 10.22 3.26 -12.85
CA ILE A 24 10.48 3.94 -14.14
C ILE A 24 11.70 3.36 -14.89
N GLN A 25 12.59 2.63 -14.20
CA GLN A 25 13.74 1.98 -14.84
C GLN A 25 13.32 0.82 -15.77
N ASN A 26 12.20 0.15 -15.47
CA ASN A 26 11.79 -1.08 -16.17
C ASN A 26 10.32 -1.06 -16.66
N HIS A 27 9.51 -0.08 -16.26
CA HIS A 27 8.08 -0.01 -16.56
C HIS A 27 7.68 1.32 -17.19
N LYS A 28 6.61 1.32 -17.99
CA LYS A 28 5.93 2.55 -18.41
C LYS A 28 4.98 3.01 -17.30
N VAL A 29 5.43 3.91 -16.45
CA VAL A 29 4.66 4.40 -15.30
C VAL A 29 3.64 5.47 -15.73
N LYS A 30 2.39 5.29 -15.33
CA LYS A 30 1.31 6.29 -15.41
C LYS A 30 0.97 6.74 -13.98
N VAL A 31 1.26 7.98 -13.66
CA VAL A 31 0.89 8.59 -12.37
C VAL A 31 -0.56 9.08 -12.42
N THR A 32 -1.33 8.87 -11.35
CA THR A 32 -2.73 9.30 -11.23
C THR A 32 -3.09 9.61 -9.78
N ASP A 33 -3.99 10.54 -9.54
CA ASP A 33 -4.55 10.89 -8.21
C ASP A 33 -5.94 10.26 -7.95
N THR A 34 -6.49 9.57 -8.95
CA THR A 34 -7.79 8.90 -8.87
C THR A 34 -7.77 7.52 -8.21
N THR A 35 -6.58 7.02 -7.86
CA THR A 35 -6.42 5.75 -7.14
C THR A 35 -6.31 6.01 -5.63
N GLY A 36 -6.41 4.97 -4.79
CA GLY A 36 -6.16 5.15 -3.36
C GLY A 36 -4.71 5.56 -3.09
N GLU A 37 -4.48 6.34 -2.03
CA GLU A 37 -3.11 6.72 -1.67
C GLU A 37 -2.24 5.48 -1.35
N GLY A 38 -1.00 5.49 -1.85
CA GLY A 38 -0.05 4.38 -1.72
C GLY A 38 -0.29 3.22 -2.70
N VAL A 39 -1.23 3.36 -3.66
CA VAL A 39 -1.58 2.28 -4.58
C VAL A 39 -0.64 2.17 -5.79
N ILE A 40 -0.32 0.93 -6.15
CA ILE A 40 0.37 0.52 -7.37
C ILE A 40 -0.50 -0.54 -8.05
N ILE A 41 -0.75 -0.41 -9.35
CA ILE A 41 -1.53 -1.38 -10.12
C ILE A 41 -0.69 -1.87 -11.30
N PHE A 42 -0.64 -3.19 -11.45
CA PHE A 42 -0.05 -3.89 -12.59
C PHE A 42 -1.21 -4.42 -13.46
N PRO A 43 -1.64 -3.68 -14.51
CA PRO A 43 -2.88 -4.00 -15.23
C PRO A 43 -2.80 -5.35 -15.94
N LEU A 44 -1.61 -5.71 -16.46
CA LEU A 44 -1.41 -6.96 -17.21
C LEU A 44 -1.53 -8.22 -16.35
N SER A 45 -1.24 -8.13 -15.04
CA SER A 45 -1.38 -9.25 -14.09
C SER A 45 -2.65 -9.16 -13.23
N SER A 46 -3.40 -8.05 -13.36
CA SER A 46 -4.55 -7.70 -12.51
C SER A 46 -4.21 -7.68 -11.02
N ILE A 47 -2.95 -7.38 -10.67
CA ILE A 47 -2.47 -7.28 -9.29
C ILE A 47 -2.39 -5.81 -8.90
N ALA A 48 -2.85 -5.51 -7.68
CA ALA A 48 -2.68 -4.21 -7.07
C ALA A 48 -2.00 -4.35 -5.70
N PHE A 49 -1.13 -3.41 -5.38
CA PHE A 49 -0.49 -3.26 -4.09
C PHE A 49 -0.92 -1.94 -3.45
N MET A 50 -1.10 -1.92 -2.13
CA MET A 50 -1.23 -0.70 -1.35
C MET A 50 -0.10 -0.65 -0.34
N ILE A 51 0.74 0.37 -0.42
CA ILE A 51 1.87 0.58 0.50
C ILE A 51 1.44 1.49 1.63
N ILE A 52 1.59 1.01 2.86
CA ILE A 52 1.22 1.74 4.08
C ILE A 52 2.33 1.56 5.10
N THR A 53 2.71 2.62 5.81
CA THR A 53 3.65 2.49 6.93
C THR A 53 2.92 2.00 8.18
N CYS A 54 3.57 1.15 8.99
CA CYS A 54 2.96 0.64 10.23
C CYS A 54 2.52 1.78 11.18
N GLU A 55 3.30 2.86 11.23
CA GLU A 55 3.02 4.07 12.01
C GLU A 55 1.68 4.72 11.65
N ARG A 56 1.24 4.63 10.39
CA ARG A 56 -0.03 5.20 9.94
C ARG A 56 -1.24 4.32 10.25
N VAL A 57 -1.01 3.02 10.47
CA VAL A 57 -2.10 2.08 10.73
C VAL A 57 -2.59 2.23 12.15
N LEU A 58 -1.69 2.44 13.11
CA LEU A 58 -2.06 2.54 14.52
C LEU A 58 -2.24 4.01 14.93
N LYS A 59 -3.38 4.33 15.52
CA LYS A 59 -3.59 5.56 16.29
C LYS A 59 -3.48 5.23 17.77
N ALA A 60 -2.69 6.02 18.48
CA ALA A 60 -2.73 6.08 19.93
C ALA A 60 -3.80 7.11 20.31
N ASP A 61 -4.95 6.67 20.79
CA ASP A 61 -5.97 7.54 21.35
C ASP A 61 -6.16 7.20 22.83
N GLN A 62 -6.00 8.19 23.70
CA GLN A 62 -6.15 8.04 25.16
C GLN A 62 -5.35 6.88 25.80
N GLY A 63 -4.22 6.50 25.20
CA GLY A 63 -3.36 5.42 25.70
C GLY A 63 -3.74 4.02 25.19
N GLU A 64 -4.84 3.89 24.43
CA GLU A 64 -5.19 2.68 23.71
C GLU A 64 -4.67 2.73 22.27
N ILE A 65 -4.01 1.65 21.87
CA ILE A 65 -3.54 1.47 20.48
C ILE A 65 -4.70 0.86 19.69
N SER A 66 -5.29 1.64 18.79
CA SER A 66 -6.36 1.22 17.89
C SER A 66 -5.95 1.44 16.43
N VAL A 67 -6.65 0.79 15.49
CA VAL A 67 -6.40 1.03 14.06
C VAL A 67 -7.11 2.31 13.64
N ASP A 68 -6.45 3.14 12.85
CA ASP A 68 -7.07 4.30 12.23
C ASP A 68 -8.27 3.87 11.36
N PRO A 69 -9.51 4.28 11.70
CA PRO A 69 -10.71 3.89 10.94
C PRO A 69 -10.63 4.28 9.46
N ASP A 70 -10.00 5.42 9.15
CA ASP A 70 -9.83 5.90 7.78
C ASP A 70 -8.94 4.95 6.96
N ILE A 71 -7.93 4.37 7.60
CA ILE A 71 -7.05 3.39 6.97
C ILE A 71 -7.77 2.06 6.77
N LEU A 72 -8.60 1.62 7.72
CA LEU A 72 -9.42 0.42 7.57
C LEU A 72 -10.38 0.54 6.39
N ASP A 73 -11.11 1.66 6.30
CA ASP A 73 -12.05 1.91 5.22
C ASP A 73 -11.34 1.92 3.86
N ARG A 74 -10.14 2.50 3.80
CA ARG A 74 -9.31 2.49 2.59
C ARG A 74 -8.87 1.09 2.17
N ILE A 75 -8.39 0.28 3.12
CA ILE A 75 -8.00 -1.12 2.85
C ILE A 75 -9.21 -1.93 2.38
N GLN A 76 -10.37 -1.73 3.02
CA GLN A 76 -11.59 -2.43 2.64
C GLN A 76 -12.05 -2.06 1.23
N ARG A 77 -12.09 -0.76 0.88
CA ARG A 77 -12.43 -0.30 -0.48
C ARG A 77 -11.43 -0.84 -1.51
N PHE A 78 -10.15 -0.83 -1.18
CA PHE A 78 -9.09 -1.37 -2.04
C PHE A 78 -9.30 -2.86 -2.33
N ASN A 79 -9.60 -3.66 -1.31
CA ASN A 79 -9.89 -5.09 -1.47
C ASN A 79 -11.16 -5.35 -2.30
N GLN A 80 -12.16 -4.46 -2.23
CA GLN A 80 -13.37 -4.57 -3.04
C GLN A 80 -13.15 -4.22 -4.52
N LEU A 81 -12.27 -3.24 -4.80
CA LEU A 81 -11.99 -2.77 -6.15
C LEU A 81 -11.05 -3.70 -6.94
N HIS A 82 -10.19 -4.46 -6.25
CA HIS A 82 -9.14 -5.24 -6.90
C HIS A 82 -9.25 -6.72 -6.58
N ARG A 83 -9.36 -7.56 -7.63
CA ARG A 83 -9.45 -9.02 -7.48
C ARG A 83 -8.23 -9.66 -6.80
N ARG A 84 -7.04 -9.08 -7.02
CA ARG A 84 -5.77 -9.53 -6.42
C ARG A 84 -5.11 -8.32 -5.75
N ALA A 85 -5.59 -8.03 -4.55
CA ALA A 85 -5.18 -6.89 -3.74
C ALA A 85 -4.23 -7.35 -2.63
N PHE A 86 -3.08 -6.70 -2.50
CA PHE A 86 -2.11 -6.99 -1.45
C PHE A 86 -1.72 -5.71 -0.72
N VAL A 87 -1.81 -5.71 0.60
CA VAL A 87 -1.33 -4.59 1.43
C VAL A 87 0.12 -4.89 1.83
N ILE A 88 1.02 -3.95 1.54
CA ILE A 88 2.43 -4.01 1.95
C ILE A 88 2.59 -3.05 3.13
N LEU A 89 2.86 -3.61 4.30
CA LEU A 89 3.20 -2.85 5.50
C LEU A 89 4.71 -2.59 5.53
N VAL A 90 5.08 -1.32 5.67
CA VAL A 90 6.47 -0.87 5.71
C VAL A 90 6.79 -0.31 7.09
N ALA A 91 7.92 -0.71 7.66
CA ALA A 91 8.43 -0.15 8.90
C ALA A 91 9.95 0.00 8.80
N CYS A 92 10.49 1.07 9.38
CA CYS A 92 11.94 1.26 9.48
C CYS A 92 12.59 0.24 10.42
N ARG A 93 11.83 -0.26 11.41
CA ARG A 93 12.23 -1.30 12.35
C ARG A 93 11.02 -2.16 12.70
N ILE A 94 11.24 -3.46 12.88
CA ILE A 94 10.22 -4.38 13.37
C ILE A 94 10.37 -4.51 14.89
N GLY A 95 9.35 -4.07 15.62
CA GLY A 95 9.23 -4.21 17.06
C GLY A 95 7.87 -4.81 17.46
N SER A 96 7.56 -4.77 18.76
CA SER A 96 6.30 -5.28 19.29
C SER A 96 5.09 -4.56 18.70
N GLN A 97 5.18 -3.24 18.51
CA GLN A 97 4.12 -2.42 17.96
C GLN A 97 3.80 -2.81 16.50
N GLU A 98 4.80 -3.03 15.66
CA GLU A 98 4.62 -3.44 14.26
C GLU A 98 3.99 -4.83 14.16
N ILE A 99 4.41 -5.77 15.02
CA ILE A 99 3.80 -7.10 15.09
C ILE A 99 2.35 -7.02 15.56
N GLN A 100 2.05 -6.12 16.51
CA GLN A 100 0.67 -5.84 16.90
C GLN A 100 -0.14 -5.26 15.74
N THR A 101 0.42 -4.34 14.94
CA THR A 101 -0.22 -3.81 13.73
C THR A 101 -0.63 -4.94 12.79
N VAL A 102 0.30 -5.85 12.50
CA VAL A 102 0.05 -7.03 11.66
C VAL A 102 -1.06 -7.89 12.26
N GLY A 103 -1.00 -8.17 13.57
CA GLY A 103 -2.00 -8.99 14.25
C GLY A 103 -3.41 -8.37 14.24
N VAL A 104 -3.53 -7.06 14.39
CA VAL A 104 -4.83 -6.39 14.34
C VAL A 104 -5.41 -6.42 12.92
N LEU A 105 -4.59 -6.14 11.90
CA LEU A 105 -5.03 -6.24 10.50
C LEU A 105 -5.39 -7.68 10.12
N GLN A 106 -4.62 -8.67 10.57
CA GLN A 106 -4.89 -10.08 10.33
C GLN A 106 -6.23 -10.50 10.95
N ARG A 107 -6.54 -10.12 12.19
CA ARG A 107 -7.85 -10.43 12.80
C ARG A 107 -9.03 -9.76 12.09
N ARG A 108 -8.79 -8.64 11.40
CA ARG A 108 -9.83 -7.87 10.70
C ARG A 108 -10.10 -8.37 9.28
N PHE A 109 -9.07 -8.85 8.58
CA PHE A 109 -9.13 -9.19 7.15
C PHE A 109 -8.77 -10.64 6.81
N GLY A 110 -8.23 -11.42 7.75
CA GLY A 110 -7.95 -12.85 7.60
C GLY A 110 -9.15 -13.70 7.95
#